data_AF-M0MYA8-F1
#
_entry.id   AF-M0MYA8-F1
#
_cell.length_a   1.000
_cell.length_b   1.000
_cell.length_c   1.000
_cell.angle_alpha   90.00
_cell.angle_beta   90.00
_cell.angle_gamma   90.00
#
_symmetry.space_group_name_H-M   'P 1'
#
loop_
_entity.id
_entity.type
_entity.pdbx_description
1 polymer ?
#
loop_
_entity_poly.entity_id
_entity_poly.type
_entity_poly.pdbx_seq_one_letter_code
_entity_poly.pdbx_strand_id
1 'polypeptide(L)'
;MATIRQLVIDVLKPHEPTMLTVADEIADLDGVDGVNAVLLEMDEEVRNIKFTIEGEDIDFETVSATIEDTGARIHSIDQVACGEYIVEDVPTAQD
;
A
#
# COMPACT_ATOMS: atom_id res chain seq x y z
N MET A 1 1.34 15.15 -11.79
CA MET A 1 0.26 14.15 -11.71
C MET A 1 -0.86 14.74 -10.88
N ALA A 2 -2.08 14.17 -10.93
CA ALA A 2 -3.07 14.48 -9.91
C ALA A 2 -2.61 13.87 -8.58
N THR A 3 -2.84 14.58 -7.48
CA THR A 3 -2.55 14.15 -6.10
C THR A 3 -3.17 12.78 -5.82
N ILE A 4 -2.35 11.82 -5.41
CA ILE A 4 -2.79 10.49 -4.97
C ILE A 4 -3.26 10.61 -3.52
N ARG A 5 -4.49 10.17 -3.25
CA ARG A 5 -5.03 10.15 -1.88
C ARG A 5 -5.22 8.79 -1.29
N GLN A 6 -5.39 7.78 -2.13
CA GLN A 6 -5.46 6.41 -1.67
C GLN A 6 -4.72 5.51 -2.63
N LEU A 7 -3.94 4.61 -2.06
CA LEU A 7 -3.22 3.56 -2.75
C LEU A 7 -3.47 2.23 -2.06
N VAL A 8 -3.92 1.22 -2.81
CA VAL A 8 -3.99 -0.16 -2.33
C VAL A 8 -3.02 -0.99 -3.14
N ILE A 9 -2.09 -1.63 -2.45
CA ILE A 9 -1.02 -2.42 -3.06
C ILE A 9 -0.96 -3.82 -2.44
N ASP A 10 -0.67 -4.79 -3.29
CA ASP A 10 -0.26 -6.13 -2.90
C ASP A 10 1.28 -6.14 -2.80
N VAL A 11 1.79 -6.52 -1.63
CA VAL A 11 3.22 -6.59 -1.34
C VAL A 11 3.59 -8.00 -0.95
N LEU A 12 4.57 -8.55 -1.67
CA LEU A 12 5.24 -9.80 -1.31
C LEU A 12 6.47 -9.48 -0.47
N LYS A 13 6.55 -10.06 0.73
CA LYS A 13 7.73 -9.90 1.59
C LYS A 13 8.28 -11.23 2.12
N PRO A 14 9.59 -11.32 2.42
CA PRO A 14 10.16 -12.39 3.24
C PRO A 14 9.56 -12.41 4.66
N HIS A 15 9.84 -13.43 5.47
CA HIS A 15 9.30 -13.51 6.84
C HIS A 15 9.66 -12.30 7.74
N GLU A 16 10.86 -11.75 7.56
CA GLU A 16 11.37 -10.56 8.26
C GLU A 16 11.81 -9.51 7.23
N PRO A 17 11.56 -8.21 7.46
CA PRO A 17 10.98 -7.59 8.66
C PRO A 17 9.47 -7.83 8.81
N THR A 18 8.89 -7.52 9.98
CA THR A 18 7.45 -7.77 10.22
C THR A 18 6.57 -6.80 9.42
N MET A 19 5.31 -7.17 9.19
CA MET A 19 4.36 -6.27 8.52
C MET A 19 4.09 -4.98 9.31
N LEU A 20 4.29 -5.01 10.64
CA LEU A 20 4.21 -3.82 11.47
C LEU A 20 5.33 -2.83 11.12
N THR A 21 6.56 -3.32 10.95
CA THR A 21 7.71 -2.49 10.56
C THR A 21 7.47 -1.81 9.21
N VAL A 22 7.03 -2.57 8.21
CA VAL A 22 6.74 -2.00 6.88
C VAL A 22 5.59 -0.98 6.96
N ALA A 23 4.53 -1.27 7.72
CA ALA A 23 3.42 -0.33 7.89
C ALA A 23 3.86 0.98 8.58
N ASP A 24 4.72 0.87 9.60
CA ASP A 24 5.26 2.00 10.36
C ASP A 24 6.13 2.89 9.46
N GLU A 25 7.04 2.29 8.68
CA GLU A 25 7.90 3.04 7.75
C GLU A 25 7.11 3.74 6.64
N ILE A 26 6.00 3.15 6.16
CA ILE A 26 5.11 3.82 5.19
C ILE A 26 4.33 4.95 5.86
N ALA A 27 3.88 4.76 7.11
CA ALA A 27 3.08 5.75 7.83
C ALA A 27 3.88 7.00 8.22
N ASP A 28 5.21 6.89 8.34
CA ASP A 28 6.12 8.02 8.61
C ASP A 28 6.45 8.87 7.37
N LEU A 29 5.98 8.47 6.18
CA LEU A 29 6.22 9.22 4.95
C LEU A 29 5.41 10.53 4.88
N ASP A 30 6.03 11.57 4.34
CA ASP A 30 5.34 12.84 4.08
C ASP A 30 4.12 12.63 3.17
N GLY A 31 2.98 13.20 3.57
CA GLY A 31 1.73 13.11 2.82
C GLY A 31 0.92 11.84 3.06
N VAL A 32 1.35 10.94 3.95
CA VAL A 32 0.59 9.77 4.41
C VAL A 32 -0.08 10.09 5.76
N ASP A 33 -1.38 9.89 5.85
CA ASP A 33 -2.18 10.08 7.07
C ASP A 33 -2.47 8.77 7.80
N GLY A 34 -2.50 7.65 7.07
CA GLY A 34 -2.83 6.35 7.62
C GLY A 34 -2.45 5.18 6.73
N VAL A 35 -2.10 4.07 7.38
CA VAL A 35 -1.76 2.81 6.73
C VAL A 35 -2.52 1.67 7.41
N ASN A 36 -3.16 0.84 6.61
CA ASN A 36 -3.75 -0.42 7.02
C ASN A 36 -2.98 -1.57 6.36
N ALA A 37 -2.68 -2.62 7.12
CA ALA A 37 -1.97 -3.81 6.64
C ALA A 37 -2.78 -5.08 6.93
N VAL A 38 -3.09 -5.86 5.90
CA VAL A 38 -3.85 -7.11 6.00
C VAL A 38 -3.02 -8.24 5.42
N LEU A 39 -2.73 -9.26 6.23
CA LEU A 39 -2.09 -10.49 5.74
C LEU A 39 -3.11 -11.26 4.90
N LEU A 40 -2.84 -11.44 3.61
CA LEU A 40 -3.69 -12.19 2.70
C LEU A 40 -3.32 -13.67 2.75
N GLU A 41 -2.05 -13.98 2.52
CA GLU A 41 -1.55 -15.35 2.41
C GLU A 41 -0.17 -15.49 3.06
N MET A 42 0.10 -16.69 3.58
CA MET A 42 1.40 -17.08 4.13
C MET A 42 1.86 -18.37 3.46
N ASP A 43 2.92 -18.25 2.66
CA ASP A 43 3.61 -19.36 2.02
C ASP A 43 4.86 -19.76 2.82
N GLU A 44 5.53 -20.81 2.37
CA GLU A 44 6.75 -21.35 3.01
C GLU A 44 7.92 -20.35 2.98
N GLU A 45 7.96 -19.46 1.99
CA GLU A 45 9.09 -18.54 1.76
C GLU A 45 8.71 -17.06 1.83
N VAL A 46 7.43 -16.73 1.54
CA VAL A 46 6.96 -15.34 1.41
C VAL A 46 5.61 -15.14 2.08
N ARG A 47 5.28 -13.88 2.35
CA ARG A 47 3.97 -13.45 2.81
C ARG A 47 3.40 -12.44 1.83
N ASN A 48 2.13 -12.62 1.48
CA ASN A 48 1.37 -11.63 0.72
C ASN A 48 0.60 -10.74 1.71
N ILE A 49 0.87 -9.44 1.67
CA ILE A 49 0.23 -8.44 2.51
C ILE A 49 -0.37 -7.36 1.62
N LYS A 50 -1.65 -7.07 1.86
CA LYS A 50 -2.30 -5.89 1.30
C LYS A 50 -2.04 -4.69 2.20
N PHE A 51 -1.49 -3.63 1.62
CA PHE A 51 -1.43 -2.32 2.27
C PHE A 51 -2.45 -1.38 1.64
N THR A 52 -3.22 -0.70 2.47
CA THR A 52 -4.06 0.44 2.09
C THR A 52 -3.47 1.67 2.73
N ILE A 53 -3.09 2.64 1.90
CA ILE A 53 -2.41 3.87 2.30
C ILE A 53 -3.35 5.02 1.94
N GLU A 54 -3.65 5.88 2.90
CA GLU A 54 -4.44 7.08 2.71
C GLU A 54 -3.65 8.31 3.14
N GLY A 55 -3.84 9.42 2.43
CA GLY A 55 -3.03 10.62 2.62
C GLY A 55 -3.50 11.81 1.79
N GLU A 56 -2.93 12.98 2.07
CA GLU A 56 -3.24 14.21 1.34
C GLU A 56 -2.43 14.37 0.05
N ASP A 57 -1.21 13.79 -0.04
CA ASP A 57 -0.34 13.84 -1.23
C ASP A 57 0.67 12.68 -1.24
N ILE A 58 0.18 11.46 -1.50
CA ILE A 58 1.00 10.25 -1.47
C ILE A 58 1.96 10.23 -2.66
N ASP A 59 3.27 10.19 -2.38
CA ASP A 59 4.29 9.99 -3.40
C ASP A 59 4.57 8.48 -3.59
N PHE A 60 4.06 7.92 -4.70
CA PHE A 60 4.20 6.49 -4.99
C PHE A 60 5.67 6.06 -5.12
N GLU A 61 6.53 6.90 -5.67
CA GLU A 61 7.95 6.56 -5.86
C GLU A 61 8.63 6.36 -4.51
N THR A 62 8.37 7.27 -3.56
CA THR A 62 8.86 7.19 -2.17
C THR A 62 8.30 5.97 -1.45
N VAL A 63 6.98 5.73 -1.53
CA VAL A 63 6.35 4.53 -0.95
C VAL A 63 6.99 3.25 -1.51
N SER A 64 7.19 3.19 -2.83
CA SER A 64 7.78 2.02 -3.48
C SER A 64 9.21 1.78 -3.03
N ALA A 65 10.03 2.83 -2.94
CA ALA A 65 11.40 2.76 -2.48
C ALA A 65 11.47 2.27 -1.03
N THR A 66 10.64 2.83 -0.14
CA THR A 66 10.57 2.42 1.27
C THR A 66 10.24 0.94 1.41
N ILE A 67 9.27 0.43 0.64
CA ILE A 67 8.90 -0.98 0.65
C ILE A 67 10.06 -1.85 0.14
N GLU A 68 10.70 -1.45 -0.95
CA GLU A 68 11.83 -2.19 -1.53
C GLU A 68 13.07 -2.21 -0.60
N ASP A 69 13.32 -1.14 0.15
CA ASP A 69 14.40 -1.06 1.14
C ASP A 69 14.21 -2.05 2.31
N THR A 70 12.96 -2.44 2.61
CA THR A 70 12.67 -3.51 3.59
C THR A 70 12.93 -4.92 3.06
N GLY A 71 13.30 -5.07 1.78
CA GLY A 71 13.43 -6.35 1.10
C GLY A 71 12.10 -6.94 0.62
N ALA A 72 11.02 -6.17 0.68
CA ALA A 72 9.74 -6.51 0.10
C ALA A 72 9.62 -6.04 -1.35
N ARG A 73 8.58 -6.47 -2.07
CA ARG A 73 8.33 -6.10 -3.45
C ARG A 73 6.84 -5.84 -3.66
N ILE A 74 6.51 -4.75 -4.34
CA ILE A 74 5.16 -4.51 -4.84
C ILE A 74 4.86 -5.52 -5.96
N HIS A 75 3.83 -6.33 -5.76
CA HIS A 75 3.35 -7.32 -6.73
C HIS A 75 2.35 -6.68 -7.71
N SER A 76 1.38 -5.94 -7.17
CA SER A 76 0.38 -5.20 -7.94
C SER A 76 -0.08 -3.94 -7.20
N ILE A 77 -0.59 -2.99 -7.98
CA ILE A 77 -1.41 -1.89 -7.47
C ILE A 77 -2.86 -2.30 -7.73
N ASP A 78 -3.58 -2.59 -6.65
CA ASP A 78 -4.96 -3.11 -6.71
C ASP A 78 -5.98 -1.97 -6.89
N GLN A 79 -5.72 -0.80 -6.31
CA GLN A 79 -6.62 0.36 -6.38
C GLN A 79 -5.84 1.67 -6.22
N VAL A 80 -6.31 2.72 -6.91
CA VAL A 80 -5.79 4.09 -6.78
C VAL A 80 -6.96 5.07 -6.78
N ALA A 81 -6.96 6.02 -5.84
CA ALA A 81 -7.83 7.20 -5.89
C ALA A 81 -6.97 8.47 -5.95
N CYS A 82 -7.25 9.35 -6.90
CA CYS A 82 -6.53 10.60 -7.10
C CYS A 82 -7.50 11.76 -7.43
N GLY A 83 -7.11 13.00 -7.13
CA GLY A 83 -7.91 14.20 -7.44
C GLY A 83 -8.07 15.16 -6.27
N GLU A 84 -9.30 15.64 -5.99
CA GLU A 84 -9.65 16.52 -4.84
C GLU A 84 -10.33 15.79 -3.67
N TYR A 85 -10.84 14.58 -3.90
CA TYR A 85 -11.40 13.69 -2.88
C TYR A 85 -11.17 12.22 -3.28
N ILE A 86 -11.42 11.28 -2.36
CA ILE A 86 -11.38 9.84 -2.64
C ILE A 86 -12.72 9.44 -3.29
N VAL A 87 -12.65 8.86 -4.48
CA VAL A 87 -13.82 8.25 -5.14
C VAL A 87 -13.89 6.80 -4.69
N GLU A 88 -14.93 6.45 -3.94
CA GLU A 88 -15.16 5.07 -3.50
C GLU A 88 -15.48 4.17 -4.70
N ASP A 89 -15.03 2.92 -4.64
CA ASP A 89 -15.44 1.89 -5.59
C ASP A 89 -16.92 1.55 -5.33
N VAL A 90 -17.77 1.79 -6.33
CA VAL A 90 -19.21 1.54 -6.22
C VAL A 90 -19.53 0.28 -7.02
N PRO A 91 -19.98 -0.82 -6.39
CA PRO A 91 -20.25 -2.05 -7.08
C PRO A 91 -21.36 -1.84 -8.12
N THR A 92 -21.14 -2.35 -9.32
CA THR A 92 -22.13 -2.28 -10.39
C THR A 92 -22.82 -3.62 -10.56
N ALA A 93 -23.94 -3.66 -11.28
CA ALA A 93 -24.62 -4.92 -11.60
C ALA A 93 -23.79 -5.83 -12.54
N GLN A 94 -22.61 -5.41 -12.97
CA GLN A 94 -21.71 -6.14 -13.86
C GLN A 94 -20.52 -6.78 -13.14
N ASP A 95 -20.35 -6.52 -11.83
CA ASP A 95 -19.34 -7.12 -10.95
C ASP A 95 -19.78 -8.47 -10.37
#